data_AF-A0A1N7MCC4-F1
#
_entry.id   AF-A0A1N7MCC4-F1
#
_cell.length_a   1.000
_cell.length_b   1.000
_cell.length_c   1.000
_cell.angle_alpha   90.00
_cell.angle_beta   90.00
_cell.angle_gamma   90.00
#
_symmetry.space_group_name_H-M   'P 1'
#
loop_
_entity.id
_entity.type
_entity.pdbx_description
1 polymer ?
#
loop_
_entity_poly.entity_id
_entity_poly.type
_entity_poly.pdbx_seq_one_letter_code
_entity_poly.pdbx_strand_id
1 'polypeptide(L)'
;MLKIEELVHAYIHSQCDFEKEIVLTNHFQADWEADILIINAEGFSHEIEVKLSKSDFKNDFKKSYVNSSTGEKFLKHDKICCGDYICNAFSFLLPMGMIEHSTIPEHCGIIEFYHNVDSWETEFYLIRQPKKVHEDLYWNLTDKDLFIRKMALNLLYRKMEIKGKHEELIFKNPFEIKKAK
;
A
#
# COMPACT_ATOMS: atom_id res chain seq x y z
N MET A 1 7.65 19.89 -1.11
CA MET A 1 6.55 19.06 -0.57
C MET A 1 6.88 17.63 -0.97
N LEU A 2 7.11 16.75 0.00
CA LEU A 2 7.38 15.34 -0.25
C LEU A 2 6.15 14.70 -0.91
N LYS A 3 6.34 13.98 -2.01
CA LYS A 3 5.24 13.24 -2.66
C LYS A 3 5.00 11.93 -1.92
N ILE A 4 3.77 11.43 -1.97
CA ILE A 4 3.41 10.17 -1.30
C ILE A 4 4.22 8.99 -1.88
N GLU A 5 4.47 8.99 -3.19
CA GLU A 5 5.26 7.96 -3.86
C GLU A 5 6.73 7.98 -3.39
N GLU A 6 7.29 9.16 -3.14
CA GLU A 6 8.65 9.31 -2.61
C GLU A 6 8.74 8.83 -1.16
N LEU A 7 7.72 9.14 -0.35
CA LEU A 7 7.62 8.64 1.03
C LEU A 7 7.52 7.11 1.06
N VAL A 8 6.62 6.54 0.28
CA VAL A 8 6.41 5.09 0.19
C VAL A 8 7.69 4.41 -0.30
N HIS A 9 8.34 4.96 -1.32
CA HIS A 9 9.63 4.46 -1.80
C HIS A 9 10.70 4.49 -0.69
N ALA A 10 10.85 5.61 0.01
CA ALA A 10 11.81 5.72 1.11
C ALA A 10 11.52 4.73 2.26
N TYR A 11 10.24 4.51 2.57
CA TYR A 11 9.81 3.55 3.58
C TYR A 11 10.19 2.12 3.19
N ILE A 12 9.73 1.64 2.03
CA ILE A 12 9.96 0.23 1.64
C ILE A 12 11.44 -0.08 1.44
N HIS A 13 12.24 0.88 0.97
CA HIS A 13 13.68 0.67 0.77
C HIS A 13 14.49 0.73 2.06
N SER A 14 13.96 1.30 3.15
CA SER A 14 14.66 1.37 4.44
C SER A 14 14.14 0.36 5.46
N GLN A 15 12.88 -0.08 5.34
CA GLN A 15 12.21 -0.90 6.35
C GLN A 15 11.91 -2.34 5.90
N CYS A 16 11.95 -2.65 4.60
CA CYS A 16 11.61 -3.98 4.09
C CYS A 16 12.82 -4.79 3.63
N ASP A 17 12.69 -6.11 3.71
CA ASP A 17 13.65 -7.09 3.19
C ASP A 17 13.02 -7.82 1.99
N PHE A 18 13.27 -7.31 0.77
CA PHE A 18 12.68 -7.85 -0.46
C PHE A 18 13.09 -9.29 -0.79
N GLU A 19 14.10 -9.86 -0.12
CA GLU A 19 14.44 -11.28 -0.27
C GLU A 19 13.55 -12.19 0.59
N LYS A 20 13.02 -11.65 1.69
CA LYS A 20 12.17 -12.39 2.64
C LYS A 20 10.70 -12.00 2.58
N GLU A 21 10.40 -10.87 1.97
CA GLU A 21 9.07 -10.26 2.02
C GLU A 21 8.52 -9.98 0.61
N ILE A 22 7.23 -10.26 0.44
CA ILE A 22 6.47 -9.70 -0.68
C ILE A 22 5.99 -8.32 -0.25
N VAL A 23 6.45 -7.29 -0.95
CA VAL A 23 6.04 -5.90 -0.72
C VAL A 23 5.24 -5.41 -1.92
N LEU A 24 3.99 -5.02 -1.68
CA LEU A 24 3.12 -4.42 -2.68
C LEU A 24 2.71 -3.02 -2.23
N THR A 25 2.59 -2.10 -3.19
CA THR A 25 2.10 -0.74 -2.96
C THR A 25 0.84 -0.52 -3.78
N ASN A 26 -0.11 0.25 -3.25
CA ASN A 26 -1.43 0.50 -3.85
C ASN A 26 -2.10 -0.81 -4.30
N HIS A 27 -2.16 -1.79 -3.39
CA HIS A 27 -2.67 -3.12 -3.70
C HIS A 27 -4.18 -3.18 -3.51
N PHE A 28 -4.87 -3.71 -4.52
CA PHE A 28 -6.32 -3.87 -4.52
C PHE A 28 -6.71 -5.35 -4.62
N GLN A 29 -7.60 -5.78 -3.73
CA GLN A 29 -8.25 -7.07 -3.79
C GLN A 29 -9.75 -6.92 -3.52
N ALA A 30 -10.55 -7.05 -4.59
CA ALA A 30 -11.98 -6.74 -4.57
C ALA A 30 -12.21 -5.31 -4.03
N ASP A 31 -12.96 -5.16 -2.94
CA ASP A 31 -13.26 -3.86 -2.33
C ASP A 31 -12.22 -3.43 -1.29
N TRP A 32 -11.22 -4.27 -0.99
CA TRP A 32 -10.16 -3.95 -0.05
C TRP A 32 -8.94 -3.39 -0.77
N GLU A 33 -8.33 -2.37 -0.17
CA GLU A 33 -7.17 -1.63 -0.65
C GLU A 33 -6.17 -1.46 0.49
N ALA A 34 -4.89 -1.61 0.18
CA ALA A 34 -3.77 -1.33 1.06
C ALA A 34 -2.76 -0.39 0.37
N ASP A 35 -2.39 0.70 1.05
CA ASP A 35 -1.34 1.61 0.57
C ASP A 35 0.00 0.88 0.46
N ILE A 36 0.36 0.13 1.50
CA ILE A 36 1.48 -0.83 1.49
C ILE A 36 1.02 -2.13 2.15
N LEU A 37 1.23 -3.24 1.45
CA LEU A 37 1.05 -4.60 1.97
C LEU A 37 2.40 -5.30 2.01
N ILE A 38 2.77 -5.80 3.18
CA ILE A 38 3.97 -6.61 3.40
C ILE A 38 3.51 -8.02 3.80
N ILE A 39 4.03 -9.05 3.15
CA ILE A 39 3.80 -10.45 3.52
C ILE A 39 5.16 -11.11 3.72
N ASN A 40 5.44 -11.58 4.93
CA ASN A 40 6.72 -12.21 5.25
C ASN A 40 6.81 -13.66 4.72
N ALA A 41 7.99 -14.28 4.85
CA ALA A 41 8.27 -15.62 4.37
C ALA A 41 7.33 -16.69 4.99
N GLU A 42 6.89 -16.49 6.23
CA GLU A 42 5.95 -17.37 6.93
C GLU A 42 4.49 -17.19 6.47
N GLY A 43 4.19 -16.12 5.73
CA GLY A 43 2.84 -15.81 5.24
C GLY A 43 2.00 -14.94 6.17
N PHE A 44 2.61 -14.30 7.16
CA PHE A 44 1.97 -13.24 7.95
C PHE A 44 2.02 -11.92 7.20
N SER A 45 0.90 -11.19 7.26
CA SER A 45 0.68 -9.97 6.49
C SER A 45 0.55 -8.74 7.38
N HIS A 46 1.05 -7.61 6.90
CA HIS A 46 1.00 -6.32 7.57
C HIS A 46 0.61 -5.25 6.56
N GLU A 47 -0.50 -4.59 6.84
CA GLU A 47 -0.91 -3.39 6.12
C GLU A 47 -0.36 -2.14 6.80
N ILE A 48 0.27 -1.26 6.01
CA ILE A 48 0.65 0.09 6.41
C ILE A 48 -0.23 1.06 5.64
N GLU A 49 -1.05 1.82 6.36
CA GLU A 49 -1.90 2.88 5.80
C GLU A 49 -1.22 4.25 6.02
N VAL A 50 -0.99 4.99 4.93
CA VAL A 50 -0.31 6.29 4.94
C VAL A 50 -1.33 7.40 5.11
N LYS A 51 -1.12 8.29 6.09
CA LYS A 51 -1.97 9.50 6.26
C LYS A 51 -1.12 10.74 6.37
N LEU A 52 -1.30 11.68 5.44
CA LEU A 52 -0.53 12.92 5.37
C LEU A 52 -1.22 14.12 6.02
N SER A 53 -2.47 13.95 6.49
CA SER A 53 -3.20 15.00 7.18
C SER A 53 -4.16 14.46 8.25
N LYS A 54 -4.51 15.31 9.23
CA LYS A 54 -5.54 15.00 10.24
C LYS A 54 -6.90 14.70 9.61
N SER A 55 -7.23 15.33 8.48
CA SER A 55 -8.50 15.11 7.79
C SER A 55 -8.54 13.73 7.15
N ASP A 56 -7.46 13.36 6.45
CA ASP A 56 -7.30 12.06 5.82
C ASP A 56 -7.36 10.94 6.87
N PHE A 57 -6.61 11.10 7.97
CA PHE A 57 -6.67 10.18 9.12
C PHE A 57 -8.11 10.00 9.63
N LYS A 58 -8.84 11.09 9.87
CA LYS A 58 -10.24 11.02 10.34
C LYS A 58 -11.20 10.38 9.33
N ASN A 59 -10.92 10.53 8.04
CA ASN A 59 -11.76 9.94 7.00
C ASN A 59 -11.56 8.43 6.90
N ASP A 60 -10.38 7.93 7.27
CA ASP A 60 -10.09 6.49 7.30
C ASP A 60 -11.02 5.71 8.24
N PHE A 61 -11.31 6.26 9.42
CA PHE A 61 -12.26 5.68 10.37
C PHE A 61 -13.71 5.66 9.89
N LYS A 62 -14.02 6.39 8.81
CA LYS A 62 -15.34 6.38 8.18
C LYS A 62 -15.43 5.40 7.02
N LYS A 63 -14.31 4.79 6.60
CA LYS A 63 -14.31 3.77 5.55
C LYS A 63 -15.13 2.57 6.01
N SER A 64 -15.97 2.09 5.10
CA SER A 64 -16.92 1.03 5.38
C SER A 64 -17.04 0.07 4.23
N TYR A 65 -17.19 -1.21 4.54
CA TYR A 65 -17.42 -2.28 3.58
C TYR A 65 -18.88 -2.72 3.67
N VAL A 66 -19.46 -3.08 2.52
CA VAL A 66 -20.78 -3.70 2.45
C VAL A 66 -20.59 -5.16 2.11
N ASN A 67 -21.12 -6.05 2.94
CA ASN A 67 -21.13 -7.47 2.62
C ASN A 67 -22.04 -7.71 1.42
N SER A 68 -21.49 -8.24 0.32
CA SER A 68 -22.23 -8.46 -0.92
C SER A 68 -23.34 -9.51 -0.79
N SER A 69 -23.25 -10.42 0.20
CA SER A 69 -24.23 -11.48 0.45
C SER A 69 -25.33 -11.06 1.44
N THR A 70 -24.97 -10.34 2.51
CA THR A 70 -25.92 -9.95 3.58
C THR A 70 -26.43 -8.51 3.46
N GLY A 71 -25.73 -7.65 2.70
CA GLY A 71 -26.02 -6.22 2.59
C GLY A 71 -25.61 -5.40 3.82
N GLU A 72 -25.03 -6.04 4.83
CA GLU A 72 -24.62 -5.38 6.07
C GLU A 72 -23.39 -4.49 5.86
N LYS A 73 -23.38 -3.34 6.54
CA LYS A 73 -22.31 -2.35 6.44
C LYS A 73 -21.45 -2.37 7.71
N PHE A 74 -20.15 -2.53 7.54
CA PHE A 74 -19.18 -2.59 8.64
C PHE A 74 -18.09 -1.53 8.45
N LEU A 75 -17.63 -0.91 9.52
CA LEU A 75 -16.46 -0.03 9.45
C LEU A 75 -15.17 -0.85 9.34
N LYS A 76 -14.18 -0.33 8.62
CA LYS A 76 -12.85 -0.96 8.47
C LYS A 76 -12.24 -1.28 9.83
N HIS A 77 -12.20 -0.30 10.72
CA HIS A 77 -11.58 -0.41 12.04
C HIS A 77 -12.35 -1.33 13.00
N ASP A 78 -13.65 -1.51 12.80
CA ASP A 78 -14.43 -2.49 13.59
C ASP A 78 -14.02 -3.92 13.20
N LYS A 79 -13.85 -4.19 11.90
CA LYS A 79 -13.37 -5.47 11.36
C LYS A 79 -11.96 -5.82 11.82
N ILE A 80 -11.05 -4.84 11.79
CA ILE A 80 -9.70 -5.00 12.33
C ILE A 80 -9.76 -5.33 13.84
N CYS A 81 -10.61 -4.62 14.60
CA CYS A 81 -10.71 -4.83 16.03
C CYS A 81 -11.28 -6.21 16.40
N CYS A 82 -12.19 -6.78 15.61
CA CYS A 82 -12.85 -8.06 15.91
C CYS A 82 -12.17 -9.29 15.30
N GLY A 83 -11.05 -9.12 14.58
CA GLY A 83 -10.33 -10.23 13.96
C GLY A 83 -10.80 -10.60 12.54
N ASP A 84 -11.89 -9.98 12.06
CA ASP A 84 -12.44 -10.20 10.71
C ASP A 84 -11.76 -9.28 9.68
N TYR A 85 -10.43 -9.45 9.57
CA TYR A 85 -9.58 -8.69 8.67
C TYR A 85 -8.68 -9.60 7.84
N ILE A 86 -8.28 -9.14 6.67
CA ILE A 86 -7.43 -9.95 5.77
C ILE A 86 -5.97 -9.94 6.23
N CYS A 87 -5.53 -8.88 6.90
CA CYS A 87 -4.16 -8.74 7.37
C CYS A 87 -3.99 -9.09 8.85
N ASN A 88 -2.84 -9.68 9.18
CA ASN A 88 -2.51 -10.06 10.56
C ASN A 88 -2.14 -8.85 11.44
N ALA A 89 -1.71 -7.75 10.83
CA ALA A 89 -1.35 -6.52 11.51
C ALA A 89 -1.75 -5.31 10.66
N PHE A 90 -2.03 -4.20 11.35
CA PHE A 90 -2.37 -2.91 10.74
C PHE A 90 -1.60 -1.80 11.45
N SER A 91 -0.88 -0.96 10.69
CA SER A 91 -0.21 0.23 11.20
C SER A 91 -0.55 1.47 10.40
N PHE A 92 -0.52 2.62 11.07
CA PHE A 92 -0.48 3.90 10.38
C PHE A 92 0.95 4.38 10.18
N LEU A 93 1.23 4.96 9.01
CA LEU A 93 2.42 5.77 8.74
C LEU A 93 2.03 7.25 8.68
N LEU A 94 2.52 8.04 9.64
CA LEU A 94 2.07 9.41 9.90
C LEU A 94 3.25 10.40 9.94
N PRO A 95 3.08 11.67 9.55
CA PRO A 95 4.05 12.71 9.88
C PRO A 95 4.22 12.82 11.40
N MET A 96 5.46 12.98 11.85
CA MET A 96 5.81 13.09 13.27
C MET A 96 4.97 14.15 14.00
N GLY A 97 4.33 13.75 15.12
CA GLY A 97 3.51 14.64 15.93
C GLY A 97 2.17 15.07 15.29
N MET A 98 1.76 14.49 14.15
CA MET A 98 0.52 14.87 13.50
C MET A 98 -0.72 14.49 14.33
N ILE A 99 -0.73 13.32 14.94
CA ILE A 99 -1.86 12.75 15.67
C ILE A 99 -1.41 12.39 17.09
N GLU A 100 -2.24 12.70 18.09
CA GLU A 100 -1.99 12.25 19.45
C GLU A 100 -2.16 10.73 19.54
N HIS A 101 -1.13 10.02 19.99
CA HIS A 101 -1.09 8.55 19.97
C HIS A 101 -2.23 7.89 20.76
N SER A 102 -2.77 8.57 21.77
CA SER A 102 -3.93 8.14 22.56
C SER A 102 -5.23 8.02 21.74
N THR A 103 -5.32 8.75 20.63
CA THR A 103 -6.50 8.74 19.75
C THR A 103 -6.47 7.62 18.71
N ILE A 104 -5.33 6.93 18.57
CA ILE A 104 -5.17 5.82 17.64
C ILE A 104 -5.49 4.52 18.38
N PRO A 105 -6.41 3.67 17.88
CA PRO A 105 -6.82 2.44 18.55
C PRO A 105 -5.63 1.56 18.95
N GLU A 106 -5.70 0.97 20.14
CA GLU A 106 -4.57 0.25 20.75
C GLU A 106 -4.07 -0.95 19.92
N HIS A 107 -4.93 -1.52 19.08
CA HIS A 107 -4.57 -2.62 18.19
C HIS A 107 -3.71 -2.16 16.99
N CYS A 108 -3.77 -0.87 16.61
CA CYS A 108 -3.00 -0.35 15.48
C CYS A 108 -1.55 -0.03 15.89
N GLY A 109 -0.62 -0.39 15.02
CA GLY A 109 0.76 0.12 15.11
C GLY A 109 0.84 1.57 14.66
N ILE A 110 1.87 2.26 15.17
CA ILE A 110 2.13 3.67 14.87
C ILE A 110 3.57 3.77 14.40
N ILE A 111 3.73 4.24 13.17
CA ILE A 111 5.01 4.60 12.58
C ILE A 111 4.94 6.09 12.27
N GLU A 112 5.90 6.84 12.76
CA GLU A 112 6.04 8.25 12.44
C GLU A 112 7.22 8.47 11.49
N PHE A 113 7.12 9.46 10.61
CA PHE A 113 8.23 9.87 9.77
C PHE A 113 8.57 11.35 9.94
N TYR A 114 9.86 11.65 9.78
CA TYR A 114 10.39 12.99 9.64
C TYR A 114 11.12 13.10 8.30
N HIS A 115 10.82 14.12 7.52
CA HIS A 115 11.50 14.39 6.25
C HIS A 115 12.34 15.66 6.36
N ASN A 116 13.65 15.52 6.19
CA ASN A 116 14.58 16.62 6.18
C ASN A 116 14.58 17.29 4.81
N VAL A 117 14.11 18.54 4.74
CA VAL A 117 14.02 19.29 3.48
C VAL A 117 15.37 19.71 2.91
N ASP A 118 16.42 19.78 3.74
CA ASP A 118 17.76 20.20 3.34
C ASP A 118 18.58 19.02 2.78
N SER A 119 18.53 17.85 3.42
CA SER A 119 19.21 16.63 2.94
C SER A 119 18.35 15.78 1.99
N TRP A 120 17.04 16.03 1.95
CA TRP A 120 16.05 15.22 1.24
C TRP A 120 15.96 13.76 1.73
N GLU A 121 16.36 13.52 2.97
CA GLU A 121 16.29 12.21 3.63
C GLU A 121 15.02 12.08 4.48
N THR A 122 14.50 10.86 4.58
CA THR A 122 13.33 10.54 5.40
C THR A 122 13.71 9.50 6.45
N GLU A 123 13.41 9.82 7.69
CA GLU A 123 13.64 8.95 8.84
C GLU A 123 12.31 8.39 9.35
N PHE A 124 12.31 7.15 9.80
CA PHE A 124 11.13 6.42 10.25
C PHE A 124 11.30 5.95 11.69
N TYR A 125 10.25 6.10 12.48
CA TYR A 125 10.24 5.85 13.92
C TYR A 125 9.06 4.95 14.27
N LEU A 126 9.34 3.74 14.74
CA LEU A 126 8.32 2.83 15.23
C LEU A 126 7.94 3.21 16.66
N ILE A 127 6.83 3.92 16.80
CA ILE A 127 6.32 4.42 18.08
C ILE A 127 5.57 3.33 18.85
N ARG A 128 4.76 2.53 18.14
CA ARG A 128 3.98 1.44 18.72
C ARG A 128 3.90 0.27 17.77
N GLN A 129 4.20 -0.93 18.27
CA GLN A 129 4.01 -2.18 17.53
C GLN A 129 2.51 -2.47 17.35
N PRO A 130 2.06 -2.93 16.17
CA PRO A 130 0.68 -3.38 16.00
C PRO A 130 0.40 -4.63 16.84
N LYS A 131 -0.83 -4.78 17.31
CA LYS A 131 -1.29 -6.05 17.87
C LYS A 131 -1.70 -6.98 16.74
N LYS A 132 -1.46 -8.27 16.94
CA LYS A 132 -1.87 -9.29 16.00
C LYS A 132 -3.40 -9.41 15.99
N VAL A 133 -4.00 -9.31 14.81
CA VAL A 133 -5.44 -9.32 14.59
C VAL A 133 -6.00 -10.75 14.62
N HIS A 134 -5.29 -11.69 13.97
CA HIS A 134 -5.62 -13.12 13.95
C HIS A 134 -4.37 -13.96 13.62
N GLU A 135 -4.46 -15.27 13.85
CA GLU A 135 -3.39 -16.26 13.63
C GLU A 135 -3.37 -16.85 12.22
N ASP A 136 -4.45 -16.74 11.45
CA ASP A 136 -4.52 -17.31 10.10
C ASP A 136 -3.47 -16.71 9.16
N LEU A 137 -2.78 -17.55 8.41
CA LEU A 137 -1.84 -17.11 7.39
C LEU A 137 -2.61 -16.39 6.26
N TYR A 138 -2.00 -15.38 5.66
CA TYR A 138 -2.61 -14.62 4.56
C TYR A 138 -3.06 -15.52 3.40
N TRP A 139 -2.31 -16.59 3.14
CA TRP A 139 -2.60 -17.58 2.08
C TRP A 139 -3.78 -18.52 2.40
N ASN A 140 -4.26 -18.55 3.64
CA ASN A 140 -5.50 -19.25 3.98
C ASN A 140 -6.73 -18.39 3.66
N LEU A 141 -6.54 -17.07 3.63
CA LEU A 141 -7.60 -16.08 3.37
C LEU A 141 -7.62 -15.64 1.89
N THR A 142 -6.55 -15.94 1.14
CA THR A 142 -6.37 -15.51 -0.24
C THR A 142 -5.92 -16.65 -1.15
N ASP A 143 -6.44 -16.70 -2.37
CA ASP A 143 -5.96 -17.65 -3.38
C ASP A 143 -4.55 -17.24 -3.85
N LYS A 144 -3.55 -17.94 -3.32
CA LYS A 144 -2.13 -17.72 -3.61
C LYS A 144 -1.79 -17.86 -5.10
N ASP A 145 -2.38 -18.83 -5.79
CA ASP A 145 -2.10 -19.06 -7.22
C ASP A 145 -2.71 -17.96 -8.08
N LEU A 146 -3.93 -17.52 -7.75
CA LEU A 146 -4.54 -16.36 -8.40
C LEU A 146 -3.73 -15.08 -8.13
N PHE A 147 -3.27 -14.89 -6.89
CA PHE A 147 -2.43 -13.76 -6.50
C PHE A 147 -1.13 -13.70 -7.31
N ILE A 148 -0.39 -14.81 -7.38
CA ILE A 148 0.86 -14.91 -8.18
C ILE A 148 0.59 -14.63 -9.66
N ARG A 149 -0.50 -15.17 -10.23
CA ARG A 149 -0.87 -14.90 -11.63
C ARG A 149 -1.16 -13.42 -11.89
N LYS A 150 -1.87 -12.76 -10.97
CA LYS A 150 -2.13 -11.31 -11.06
C LYS A 150 -0.85 -10.48 -10.95
N MET A 151 0.06 -10.84 -10.03
CA MET A 151 1.37 -10.18 -9.93
C MET A 151 2.19 -10.32 -11.22
N ALA A 152 2.28 -11.54 -11.75
CA ALA A 152 3.01 -11.80 -12.99
C ALA A 152 2.42 -11.01 -14.18
N LEU A 153 1.09 -10.93 -14.26
CA LEU A 153 0.39 -10.14 -15.27
C LEU A 153 0.69 -8.64 -15.14
N ASN A 154 0.67 -8.08 -13.91
CA ASN A 154 1.02 -6.69 -13.66
C ASN A 154 2.46 -6.36 -14.06
N LEU A 155 3.41 -7.24 -13.74
CA LEU A 155 4.81 -7.10 -14.16
C LEU A 155 4.95 -7.13 -15.67
N LEU A 156 4.22 -8.03 -16.35
CA LEU A 156 4.22 -8.12 -17.81
C LEU A 156 3.68 -6.81 -18.43
N TYR A 157 2.56 -6.30 -17.94
CA TYR A 157 1.98 -5.05 -18.42
C TYR A 157 2.94 -3.87 -18.23
N ARG A 158 3.56 -3.73 -17.05
CA ARG A 158 4.53 -2.65 -16.82
C ARG A 158 5.75 -2.77 -17.72
N LYS A 159 6.26 -3.98 -17.93
CA LYS A 159 7.37 -4.23 -18.86
C LYS A 159 7.01 -3.85 -20.29
N MET A 160 5.80 -4.20 -20.74
CA MET A 160 5.31 -3.83 -22.07
C MET A 160 5.08 -2.32 -22.20
N GLU A 161 4.52 -1.67 -21.19
CA GLU A 161 4.29 -0.22 -21.17
C GLU A 161 5.61 0.56 -21.29
N ILE A 162 6.62 0.16 -20.50
CA ILE A 162 7.95 0.78 -20.55
C ILE A 162 8.59 0.56 -21.92
N LYS A 163 8.59 -0.69 -22.42
CA LYS A 163 9.15 -1.00 -23.75
C LYS A 163 8.44 -0.24 -24.86
N GLY A 164 7.11 -0.23 -24.86
CA GLY A 164 6.31 0.47 -25.87
C GLY A 164 6.51 1.98 -25.88
N LYS A 165 6.82 2.60 -24.73
CA LYS A 165 7.21 4.02 -24.66
C LYS A 165 8.59 4.31 -25.26
N HIS A 166 9.49 3.32 -25.28
CA HIS A 166 10.83 3.47 -25.84
C HIS A 166 10.95 2.98 -27.28
N GLU A 167 10.07 2.07 -27.71
CA GLU A 167 10.01 1.52 -29.07
C GLU A 167 9.00 2.32 -29.92
N GLU A 168 9.37 3.53 -30.34
CA GLU A 168 8.60 4.26 -31.36
C GLU A 168 8.82 3.61 -32.73
N LEU A 169 7.92 2.70 -33.13
CA LEU A 169 7.72 2.34 -34.54
C LEU A 169 6.81 3.36 -35.25
N ILE A 170 6.94 4.64 -34.91
CA ILE A 170 6.24 5.72 -35.61
C ILE A 170 7.11 6.11 -36.80
N PHE A 171 6.95 5.39 -37.92
CA PHE A 171 7.48 5.87 -39.18
C PHE A 171 6.85 7.24 -39.49
N LYS A 172 7.68 8.26 -39.75
CA LYS A 172 7.19 9.57 -40.22
C LYS A 172 6.25 9.34 -41.40
N ASN A 173 5.11 10.03 -41.40
CA ASN A 173 4.13 9.93 -42.47
C ASN A 173 4.83 10.20 -43.82
N PRO A 174 4.87 9.24 -44.76
CA PRO A 174 5.58 9.40 -46.03
C PRO A 174 4.98 10.52 -46.90
N PHE A 175 3.78 11.00 -46.58
CA PHE A 175 3.14 12.13 -47.26
C PHE A 175 3.55 13.50 -46.70
N GLU A 176 4.14 13.59 -45.51
CA GLU A 176 4.68 14.85 -44.97
C GLU A 176 6.03 15.22 -45.61
N ILE A 177 6.80 14.21 -46.06
CA ILE A 177 8.09 14.39 -46.74
C ILE A 177 7.93 15.10 -48.10
N LYS A 178 6.74 15.06 -48.70
CA LYS A 178 6.46 15.65 -50.03
C LYS A 178 6.14 17.15 -50.01
N LYS A 179 6.02 17.79 -48.85
CA LYS A 179 5.71 19.23 -48.75
C LYS A 179 6.94 20.15 -48.66
N ALA A 180 8.15 19.59 -48.69
CA ALA A 180 9.40 20.35 -48.79
C ALA A 180 9.96 20.23 -50.22
N LYS A 181 9.38 21.00 -51.15
CA LYS A 181 9.99 21.35 -52.44
C LYS A 181 9.64 22.79 -52.77
#